data_AF-A0AAP3GAG4-F1
#
_entry.id   AF-A0AAP3GAG4-F1
#
_cell.length_a   1.000
_cell.length_b   1.000
_cell.length_c   1.000
_cell.angle_alpha   90.00
_cell.angle_beta   90.00
_cell.angle_gamma   90.00
#
_symmetry.space_group_name_H-M   'P 1'
#
loop_
_entity.id
_entity.type
_entity.pdbx_description
1 polymer ?
#
loop_
_entity_poly.entity_id
_entity_poly.type
_entity_poly.pdbx_seq_one_letter_code
_entity_poly.pdbx_strand_id
1 'polypeptide(L)'
;PNREQATLINKTIGCTRFVFNHFLAKRKDAYEQEQKTLNYNDCSALLTQLKKEIEWLKEVDSTALQSTLKDLDSSYKKFFKEKKGYPKFKSKKNPKQSYACKMNIK
;
A
#
# COMPACT_ATOMS: atom_id res chain seq x y z
N PRO A 1 10.29 -21.12 10.57
CA PRO A 1 10.70 -20.09 9.58
C PRO A 1 12.21 -20.16 9.30
N ASN A 2 12.61 -20.36 8.05
CA ASN A 2 14.02 -20.26 7.66
C ASN A 2 14.44 -18.77 7.58
N ARG A 3 15.75 -18.48 7.59
CA ARG A 3 16.27 -17.09 7.57
C ARG A 3 15.81 -16.31 6.33
N GLU A 4 15.62 -17.00 5.22
CA GLU A 4 15.17 -16.43 3.95
C GLU A 4 13.70 -15.98 4.03
N GLN A 5 12.83 -16.79 4.60
CA GLN A 5 11.41 -16.48 4.85
C GLN A 5 11.29 -15.25 5.75
N ALA A 6 12.07 -15.18 6.82
CA ALA A 6 12.08 -14.00 7.70
C ALA A 6 12.52 -12.73 6.95
N THR A 7 13.51 -12.85 6.07
CA THR A 7 13.97 -11.75 5.22
C THR A 7 12.89 -11.29 4.25
N LEU A 8 12.24 -12.23 3.56
CA LEU A 8 11.16 -11.93 2.60
C LEU A 8 9.94 -11.29 3.28
N ILE A 9 9.56 -11.76 4.47
CA ILE A 9 8.49 -11.17 5.28
C ILE A 9 8.84 -9.72 5.63
N ASN A 10 10.06 -9.46 6.12
CA ASN A 10 10.50 -8.12 6.47
C ASN A 10 10.54 -7.18 5.24
N LYS A 11 11.02 -7.67 4.09
CA LYS A 11 10.98 -6.92 2.82
C LYS A 11 9.53 -6.60 2.44
N THR A 12 8.63 -7.57 2.50
CA THR A 12 7.22 -7.40 2.15
C THR A 12 6.52 -6.39 3.06
N ILE A 13 6.77 -6.44 4.37
CA ILE A 13 6.28 -5.43 5.33
C ILE A 13 6.82 -4.03 4.97
N GLY A 14 8.11 -3.94 4.65
CA GLY A 14 8.73 -2.69 4.22
C GLY A 14 8.07 -2.10 2.97
N CYS A 15 7.87 -2.94 1.95
CA CYS A 15 7.30 -2.55 0.67
C CYS A 15 5.84 -2.13 0.79
N THR A 16 5.03 -2.90 1.50
CA THR A 16 3.61 -2.58 1.73
C THR A 16 3.47 -1.28 2.53
N ARG A 17 4.31 -1.05 3.56
CA ARG A 17 4.32 0.23 4.26
C ARG A 17 4.67 1.40 3.34
N PHE A 18 5.69 1.25 2.52
CA PHE A 18 6.09 2.28 1.55
C PHE A 18 4.96 2.59 0.58
N VAL A 19 4.40 1.57 -0.07
CA VAL A 19 3.30 1.74 -1.05
C VAL A 19 2.11 2.44 -0.41
N PHE A 20 1.69 2.02 0.79
CA PHE A 20 0.59 2.69 1.50
C PHE A 20 0.85 4.18 1.71
N ASN A 21 2.04 4.52 2.24
CA ASN A 21 2.39 5.91 2.54
C ASN A 21 2.58 6.74 1.26
N HIS A 22 3.21 6.18 0.24
CA HIS A 22 3.43 6.85 -1.05
C HIS A 22 2.09 7.23 -1.70
N PHE A 23 1.14 6.30 -1.78
CA PHE A 23 -0.16 6.58 -2.40
C PHE A 23 -1.07 7.42 -1.50
N LEU A 24 -0.94 7.34 -0.18
CA LEU A 24 -1.61 8.27 0.73
C LEU A 24 -1.14 9.71 0.50
N ALA A 25 0.18 9.94 0.42
CA ALA A 25 0.73 11.25 0.10
C ALA A 25 0.28 11.72 -1.29
N LYS A 26 0.41 10.88 -2.31
CA LYS A 26 0.02 11.21 -3.68
C LYS A 26 -1.46 11.58 -3.81
N ARG A 27 -2.35 10.88 -3.10
CA ARG A 27 -3.79 11.21 -3.05
C ARG A 27 -4.04 12.52 -2.34
N LYS A 28 -3.30 12.81 -1.27
CA LYS A 28 -3.39 14.07 -0.54
C LYS A 28 -2.94 15.24 -1.45
N ASP A 29 -1.79 15.11 -2.10
CA ASP A 29 -1.23 16.14 -2.98
C ASP A 29 -2.15 16.40 -4.19
N ALA A 30 -2.66 15.35 -4.83
CA ALA A 30 -3.59 15.48 -5.97
C ALA A 30 -4.91 16.19 -5.57
N TYR A 31 -5.37 15.97 -4.34
CA TYR A 31 -6.54 16.66 -3.83
C TYR A 31 -6.23 18.12 -3.49
N GLU A 32 -5.10 18.40 -2.84
CA GLU A 32 -4.70 19.76 -2.49
C GLU A 32 -4.44 20.64 -3.72
N GLN A 33 -3.85 20.08 -4.78
CA GLN A 33 -3.51 20.83 -5.99
C GLN A 33 -4.64 20.91 -7.01
N GLU A 34 -5.32 19.80 -7.28
CA GLU A 34 -6.27 19.67 -8.40
C GLU A 34 -7.71 19.38 -7.93
N GLN A 35 -7.94 19.25 -6.63
CA GLN A 35 -9.22 18.77 -6.06
C GLN A 35 -9.66 17.40 -6.63
N LYS A 36 -8.70 16.61 -7.12
CA LYS A 36 -8.94 15.29 -7.69
C LYS A 36 -8.80 14.20 -6.65
N THR A 37 -9.68 13.22 -6.74
CA THR A 37 -9.63 12.01 -5.89
C THR A 37 -9.23 10.81 -6.74
N LEU A 38 -8.06 10.23 -6.48
CA LEU A 38 -7.64 8.99 -7.12
C LEU A 38 -8.36 7.79 -6.48
N ASN A 39 -8.77 6.83 -7.29
CA ASN A 39 -9.36 5.57 -6.82
C ASN A 39 -8.31 4.43 -6.85
N TYR A 40 -8.73 3.22 -6.48
CA TYR A 40 -7.87 2.03 -6.53
C TYR A 40 -7.28 1.76 -7.92
N ASN A 41 -8.06 1.89 -8.99
CA ASN A 41 -7.60 1.61 -10.36
C ASN A 41 -6.50 2.59 -10.77
N ASP A 42 -6.67 3.88 -10.46
CA ASP A 42 -5.66 4.91 -10.72
C ASP A 42 -4.36 4.58 -9.96
N CYS A 43 -4.47 4.23 -8.67
CA CYS A 43 -3.32 3.85 -7.85
C CYS A 43 -2.65 2.57 -8.36
N SER A 44 -3.41 1.61 -8.87
CA SER A 44 -2.88 0.35 -9.42
C SER A 44 -2.13 0.57 -10.73
N ALA A 45 -2.64 1.43 -11.61
CA ALA A 45 -1.95 1.83 -12.84
C ALA A 45 -0.62 2.53 -12.52
N LEU A 46 -0.65 3.48 -11.57
CA LEU A 46 0.55 4.16 -11.08
C LEU A 46 1.54 3.21 -10.39
N LEU A 47 1.07 2.23 -9.62
CA LEU A 47 1.93 1.22 -9.00
C LEU A 47 2.67 0.40 -10.05
N THR A 48 2.03 0.11 -11.19
CA THR A 48 2.66 -0.60 -12.30
C THR A 48 3.83 0.19 -12.88
N GLN A 49 3.70 1.51 -12.99
CA GLN A 49 4.82 2.36 -13.43
C GLN A 49 5.89 2.49 -12.34
N LEU A 50 5.48 2.70 -11.09
CA LEU A 50 6.40 2.81 -9.95
C LEU A 50 7.27 1.57 -9.79
N LYS A 51 6.72 0.38 -10.06
CA LYS A 51 7.49 -0.87 -10.06
C LYS A 51 8.60 -0.91 -11.11
N LYS A 52 8.44 -0.24 -12.24
CA LYS A 52 9.49 -0.18 -13.28
C LYS A 52 10.67 0.68 -12.84
N GLU A 53 10.40 1.72 -12.05
CA GLU A 53 11.41 2.62 -11.50
C GLU A 53 12.09 2.04 -10.25
N ILE A 54 11.34 1.27 -9.46
CA ILE A 54 11.78 0.79 -8.14
C ILE A 54 11.88 -0.73 -8.12
N GLU A 55 13.10 -1.24 -8.27
CA GLU A 55 13.35 -2.69 -8.42
C GLU A 55 12.93 -3.51 -7.19
N TRP A 56 13.14 -2.99 -5.97
CA TRP A 56 12.80 -3.72 -4.74
C TRP A 56 11.30 -3.92 -4.53
N LEU A 57 10.43 -3.21 -5.27
CA LEU A 57 8.98 -3.48 -5.30
C LEU A 57 8.63 -4.69 -6.18
N LYS A 58 9.53 -5.13 -7.06
CA LYS A 58 9.37 -6.35 -7.86
C LYS A 58 9.81 -7.60 -7.11
N GLU A 59 10.69 -7.46 -6.11
CA GLU A 59 11.17 -8.58 -5.29
C GLU A 59 10.10 -9.22 -4.40
N VAL A 60 9.03 -8.48 -4.09
CA VAL A 60 7.96 -8.93 -3.19
C VAL A 60 6.70 -9.31 -3.97
N ASP A 61 5.87 -10.13 -3.32
CA ASP A 61 4.63 -10.58 -3.93
C ASP A 61 3.72 -9.38 -4.33
N SER A 62 3.35 -9.37 -5.61
CA SER A 62 2.48 -8.36 -6.19
C SER A 62 1.11 -8.32 -5.52
N THR A 63 0.59 -9.44 -5.01
CA THR A 63 -0.72 -9.46 -4.36
C THR A 63 -0.70 -8.71 -3.03
N ALA A 64 0.43 -8.72 -2.31
CA ALA A 64 0.60 -7.96 -1.08
C ALA A 64 0.52 -6.44 -1.32
N LEU A 65 1.16 -5.97 -2.40
CA LEU A 65 1.12 -4.56 -2.78
C LEU A 65 -0.27 -4.13 -3.25
N GLN A 66 -0.94 -4.97 -4.06
CA GLN A 66 -2.31 -4.72 -4.50
C GLN A 66 -3.31 -4.75 -3.33
N SER A 67 -3.15 -5.67 -2.38
CA SER A 67 -3.97 -5.69 -1.16
C SER A 67 -3.81 -4.41 -0.35
N THR A 68 -2.58 -3.90 -0.25
CA THR A 68 -2.29 -2.63 0.44
C THR A 68 -3.02 -1.45 -0.19
N LEU A 69 -3.11 -1.39 -1.53
CA LEU A 69 -3.89 -0.38 -2.23
C LEU A 69 -5.39 -0.50 -1.93
N LYS A 70 -5.93 -1.72 -1.81
CA LYS A 70 -7.33 -1.95 -1.43
C LYS A 70 -7.62 -1.52 0.01
N ASP A 71 -6.66 -1.73 0.92
CA ASP A 71 -6.78 -1.28 2.31
C ASP A 71 -6.80 0.25 2.39
N LEU A 72 -5.96 0.92 1.58
CA LEU A 72 -5.96 2.38 1.45
C LEU A 72 -7.30 2.89 0.90
N ASP A 73 -7.78 2.33 -0.21
CA ASP A 73 -9.06 2.69 -0.81
C ASP A 73 -10.23 2.47 0.15
N SER A 74 -10.22 1.34 0.88
CA SER A 74 -11.21 1.04 1.92
C SER A 74 -11.18 2.05 3.07
N SER A 75 -9.98 2.50 3.46
CA SER A 75 -9.82 3.54 4.49
C SER A 75 -10.41 4.88 4.05
N TYR A 76 -10.20 5.28 2.79
CA TYR A 76 -10.85 6.47 2.22
C TYR A 76 -12.36 6.31 2.11
N LYS A 77 -12.86 5.16 1.67
CA LYS A 77 -14.31 4.88 1.62
C LYS A 77 -14.95 5.03 3.00
N LYS A 78 -14.30 4.51 4.06
CA LYS A 78 -14.75 4.70 5.45
C LYS A 78 -14.70 6.15 5.88
N PHE A 79 -13.67 6.90 5.47
CA PHE A 79 -13.59 8.33 5.73
C PHE A 79 -14.78 9.09 5.15
N PHE A 80 -15.11 8.86 3.88
CA PHE A 80 -16.23 9.54 3.23
C PHE A 80 -17.62 9.04 3.69
N LYS A 81 -17.81 7.71 3.82
CA LYS A 81 -19.12 7.13 4.14
C LYS A 81 -19.44 7.13 5.62
N GLU A 82 -18.49 6.71 6.45
CA GLU A 82 -18.70 6.53 7.89
C GLU A 82 -18.22 7.73 8.71
N LYS A 83 -17.71 8.80 8.06
CA LYS A 83 -17.06 9.95 8.70
C LYS A 83 -15.98 9.54 9.70
N LYS A 84 -15.40 8.35 9.53
CA LYS A 84 -14.23 7.91 10.30
C LYS A 84 -13.05 8.80 9.93
N GLY A 85 -12.15 9.10 10.86
CA GLY A 85 -11.04 10.03 10.61
C GLY A 85 -10.19 9.68 9.37
N TYR A 86 -9.52 10.70 8.83
CA TYR A 86 -8.70 10.58 7.62
C TYR A 86 -7.62 9.48 7.74
N PRO A 87 -7.30 8.73 6.67
CA PRO A 87 -6.25 7.72 6.70
C PRO A 87 -4.90 8.29 7.17
N LYS A 88 -4.21 7.59 8.06
CA LYS A 88 -2.94 8.03 8.64
C LYS A 88 -1.76 7.27 8.05
N PHE A 89 -0.61 7.94 7.93
CA PHE A 89 0.64 7.29 7.53
C PHE A 89 1.02 6.15 8.47
N LYS A 90 1.45 5.02 7.90
CA LYS A 90 1.95 3.87 8.64
C LYS A 90 3.36 4.13 9.15
N SER A 91 3.58 3.90 10.45
CA SER A 91 4.89 4.05 11.11
C SER A 91 5.66 2.73 11.18
N LYS A 92 6.99 2.82 11.04
CA LYS A 92 7.90 1.68 11.28
C LYS A 92 7.97 1.28 12.75
N LYS A 93 7.71 2.21 13.67
CA LYS A 93 7.77 1.99 15.13
C LYS A 93 6.52 1.30 15.69
N ASN A 94 5.51 1.03 14.85
CA ASN A 94 4.31 0.35 15.33
C ASN A 94 4.66 -1.10 15.71
N PRO A 95 4.40 -1.54 16.95
CA PRO A 95 4.74 -2.88 17.42
C PRO A 95 4.02 -3.99 16.65
N LYS A 96 2.87 -3.69 16.02
CA LYS A 96 2.14 -4.61 15.15
C LYS A 96 2.39 -4.24 13.68
N GLN A 97 3.22 -5.02 13.00
CA GLN A 97 3.40 -4.94 11.54
C GLN A 97 2.72 -6.16 10.91
N SER A 98 1.87 -5.94 9.92
CA SER A 98 1.21 -7.00 9.16
C SER A 98 1.00 -6.59 7.71
N TYR A 99 0.91 -7.58 6.83
CA TYR A 99 0.48 -7.42 5.45
C TYR A 99 -0.52 -8.51 5.09
N ALA A 100 -1.48 -8.19 4.22
CA ALA A 100 -2.38 -9.17 3.64
C ALA A 100 -1.86 -9.53 2.24
N CYS A 101 -1.82 -10.82 1.95
CA CYS A 101 -1.42 -11.39 0.67
C CYS A 101 -2.44 -12.48 0.33
N LYS A 102 -2.77 -12.62 -0.96
CA LYS A 102 -3.59 -13.75 -1.42
C LYS A 102 -2.65 -14.89 -1.77
N MET A 103 -2.74 -15.99 -1.02
CA MET A 103 -2.10 -17.24 -1.41
C MET A 103 -2.84 -17.79 -2.63
N ASN A 104 -2.23 -17.68 -3.81
CA ASN A 104 -2.67 -18.46 -4.97
C ASN A 104 -2.17 -19.90 -4.75
N ILE A 105 -2.96 -20.71 -4.03
CA ILE A 105 -2.76 -22.15 -4.00
C ILE A 105 -3.14 -22.64 -5.41
N LYS A 106 -2.12 -22.99 -6.21
CA LYS A 106 -2.29 -23.76 -7.45
C LYS A 106 -2.11 -25.23 -7.12
#